data_AF-B7KMM6-F1
#
_entry.id   AF-B7KMM6-F1
#
_cell.length_a   1.000
_cell.length_b   1.000
_cell.length_c   1.000
_cell.angle_alpha   90.00
_cell.angle_beta   90.00
_cell.angle_gamma   90.00
#
_symmetry.space_group_name_H-M   'P 1'
#
loop_
_entity.id
_entity.type
_entity.pdbx_description
1 polymer ?
#
loop_
_entity_poly.entity_id
_entity_poly.type
_entity_poly.pdbx_seq_one_letter_code
_entity_poly.pdbx_strand_id
1 'polypeptide(L)'
;MARSPKEPDDIEQWLAPLSPIELAQFCRRWTPLIYNVKPGNPKYAILSIRLVAKITLKREKTVKNWFYSSQKVPDDIKKYLGAVDALWRISLTINKIVPSPGNPEE
;
A
#
# COMPACT_ATOMS: atom_id res chain seq x y z
N MET A 1 -30.78 -5.03 -32.12
CA MET A 1 -29.71 -4.08 -31.79
C MET A 1 -28.82 -4.73 -30.73
N ALA A 2 -27.71 -5.33 -31.14
CA ALA A 2 -26.75 -5.89 -30.20
C ALA A 2 -26.03 -4.73 -29.50
N ARG A 3 -26.12 -4.64 -28.17
CA ARG A 3 -25.28 -3.73 -27.40
C ARG A 3 -23.84 -4.23 -27.52
N SER A 4 -22.99 -3.47 -28.21
CA SER A 4 -21.55 -3.72 -28.17
C SER A 4 -21.09 -3.75 -26.70
N PRO A 5 -20.19 -4.67 -26.31
CA PRO A 5 -19.58 -4.62 -24.99
C PRO A 5 -18.88 -3.27 -24.89
N LYS A 6 -19.32 -2.40 -23.97
CA LYS A 6 -18.47 -1.27 -23.57
C LYS A 6 -17.25 -1.93 -22.93
N GLU A 7 -16.11 -1.87 -23.60
CA GLU A 7 -14.82 -2.05 -22.92
C GLU A 7 -14.89 -1.18 -21.66
N PRO A 8 -14.61 -1.73 -20.47
CA PRO A 8 -14.67 -0.95 -19.24
C PRO A 8 -13.79 0.28 -19.48
N ASP A 9 -14.39 1.48 -19.40
CA ASP A 9 -13.69 2.75 -19.64
C ASP A 9 -12.35 2.67 -18.90
N ASP A 10 -11.23 2.65 -19.64
CA ASP A 10 -9.89 2.35 -19.13
C ASP A 10 -9.58 3.11 -17.84
N ILE A 11 -10.11 4.32 -17.73
CA ILE A 11 -10.02 5.20 -16.58
C ILE A 11 -10.54 4.54 -15.29
N GLU A 12 -11.68 3.82 -15.29
CA GLU A 12 -12.18 3.15 -14.09
C GLU A 12 -11.26 1.99 -13.65
N GLN A 13 -10.66 1.26 -14.59
CA GLN A 13 -9.63 0.26 -14.28
C GLN A 13 -8.33 0.90 -13.79
N TRP A 14 -7.97 2.08 -14.30
CA TRP A 14 -6.79 2.83 -13.89
C TRP A 14 -6.98 3.52 -12.52
N LEU A 15 -8.23 3.84 -12.16
CA LEU A 15 -8.62 4.42 -10.87
C LEU A 15 -8.98 3.36 -9.82
N ALA A 16 -9.29 2.12 -10.20
CA ALA A 16 -9.50 1.01 -9.27
C ALA A 16 -8.39 0.82 -8.22
N PRO A 17 -7.09 1.08 -8.50
CA PRO A 17 -6.02 1.09 -7.49
C PRO A 17 -6.17 2.15 -6.39
N LEU A 18 -6.97 3.20 -6.60
CA LEU A 18 -7.28 4.23 -5.58
C LEU A 18 -8.39 3.78 -4.61
N SER A 19 -8.86 2.54 -4.72
CA SER A 19 -9.81 1.96 -3.77
C SER A 19 -9.24 2.00 -2.34
N PRO A 20 -10.07 2.32 -1.32
CA PRO A 20 -9.63 2.23 0.06
C PRO A 20 -9.06 0.84 0.37
N ILE A 21 -7.91 0.79 1.02
CA ILE A 21 -7.29 -0.47 1.44
C ILE A 21 -7.40 -0.59 2.97
N GLU A 22 -7.70 -1.81 3.43
CA GLU A 22 -7.68 -2.07 4.87
C GLU A 22 -6.25 -2.05 5.41
N LEU A 23 -6.09 -1.50 6.61
CA LEU A 23 -4.80 -1.33 7.27
C LEU A 23 -4.01 -2.64 7.34
N ALA A 24 -4.67 -3.75 7.69
CA ALA A 24 -4.06 -5.06 7.77
C ALA A 24 -3.56 -5.55 6.41
N GLN A 25 -4.32 -5.29 5.33
CA GLN A 25 -3.94 -5.68 3.99
C GLN A 25 -2.72 -4.87 3.50
N PHE A 26 -2.73 -3.55 3.75
CA PHE A 26 -1.60 -2.67 3.45
C PHE A 26 -0.31 -3.17 4.13
N CYS A 27 -0.36 -3.43 5.44
CA CYS A 27 0.81 -3.90 6.19
C CYS A 27 1.27 -5.29 5.76
N ARG A 28 0.35 -6.21 5.43
CA ARG A 28 0.71 -7.54 4.92
C ARG A 28 1.51 -7.47 3.63
N ARG A 29 1.22 -6.48 2.78
CA ARG A 29 1.91 -6.28 1.51
C ARG A 29 3.25 -5.58 1.68
N TRP A 30 3.28 -4.45 2.39
CA TRP A 30 4.42 -3.54 2.35
C TRP A 30 5.45 -3.75 3.47
N THR A 31 5.00 -4.10 4.67
CA THR A 31 5.93 -4.26 5.81
C THR A 31 7.00 -5.33 5.55
N PRO A 32 6.69 -6.51 4.95
CA PRO A 32 7.73 -7.49 4.61
C PRO A 32 8.68 -7.02 3.52
N LEU A 33 8.19 -6.29 2.52
CA LEU A 33 9.02 -5.81 1.42
C LEU A 33 10.01 -4.73 1.88
N ILE A 34 9.59 -3.85 2.79
CA ILE A 34 10.41 -2.72 3.24
C ILE A 34 11.39 -3.13 4.35
N TYR A 35 10.96 -3.97 5.29
CA TYR A 35 11.74 -4.28 6.49
C TYR A 35 12.20 -5.73 6.59
N ASN A 36 11.91 -6.56 5.59
CA ASN A 36 12.24 -7.99 5.58
C ASN A 36 11.74 -8.75 6.83
N VAL A 37 10.51 -8.44 7.28
CA VAL A 37 9.84 -9.09 8.42
C VAL A 37 8.49 -9.66 8.02
N LYS A 38 8.15 -10.86 8.48
CA LYS A 38 6.88 -11.53 8.16
C LYS A 38 5.84 -11.38 9.28
N PRO A 39 4.53 -11.49 8.97
CA PRO A 39 3.50 -11.64 9.99
C PRO A 39 3.86 -12.78 10.96
N GLY A 40 3.68 -12.56 12.26
CA GLY A 40 4.11 -13.49 13.32
C GLY A 40 5.46 -13.16 13.94
N ASN A 41 6.30 -12.34 13.29
CA ASN A 41 7.48 -11.78 13.94
C ASN A 41 7.08 -10.70 14.98
N PRO A 42 7.62 -10.69 16.20
CA PRO A 42 7.30 -9.67 17.21
C PRO A 42 7.53 -8.22 16.74
N LYS A 43 8.52 -8.01 15.86
CA LYS A 43 8.83 -6.69 15.29
C LYS A 43 7.86 -6.27 14.19
N TYR A 44 7.11 -7.20 13.59
CA TYR A 44 6.22 -6.93 12.47
C TYR A 44 5.18 -5.85 12.80
N ALA A 45 4.53 -5.96 13.95
CA ALA A 45 3.50 -4.99 14.34
C ALA A 45 4.10 -3.60 14.62
N ILE A 46 5.26 -3.55 15.30
CA ILE A 46 5.96 -2.29 15.60
C ILE A 46 6.37 -1.59 14.29
N LEU A 47 6.94 -2.34 13.35
CA LEU A 47 7.36 -1.80 12.06
C LEU A 47 6.17 -1.40 11.18
N SER A 48 5.06 -2.13 11.25
CA SER A 48 3.80 -1.77 10.58
C SER A 48 3.24 -0.44 11.09
N ILE A 49 3.22 -0.24 12.41
CA ILE A 49 2.78 1.02 13.04
C ILE A 49 3.68 2.17 12.60
N ARG A 50 5.01 1.99 12.66
CA ARG A 50 5.98 3.02 12.23
C ARG A 50 5.82 3.38 10.77
N LEU A 51 5.63 2.38 9.91
CA LEU A 51 5.42 2.59 8.48
C LEU A 51 4.18 3.43 8.22
N VAL A 52 3.04 3.02 8.79
CA VAL A 52 1.77 3.71 8.59
C VAL A 52 1.82 5.11 9.18
N ALA A 53 2.44 5.30 10.35
CA ALA A 53 2.62 6.62 10.97
C ALA A 53 3.42 7.57 10.06
N LYS A 54 4.53 7.09 9.48
CA LYS A 54 5.35 7.87 8.54
C LYS A 54 4.57 8.25 7.29
N ILE A 55 3.87 7.30 6.69
CA ILE A 55 3.14 7.52 5.43
C ILE A 55 1.99 8.49 5.65
N THR A 56 1.18 8.26 6.68
CA THR A 56 -0.05 9.03 6.97
C THR A 56 0.22 10.33 7.73
N LEU A 57 1.49 10.62 8.07
CA LEU A 57 1.92 11.75 8.89
C LEU A 57 1.15 11.83 10.24
N LYS A 58 0.73 10.68 10.76
CA LYS A 58 0.08 10.58 12.08
C LYS A 58 1.09 10.17 13.15
N ARG A 59 0.77 10.48 14.41
CA ARG A 59 1.56 10.02 15.55
C ARG A 59 1.47 8.50 15.67
N GLU A 60 2.59 7.84 16.02
CA GLU A 60 2.60 6.39 16.24
C GLU A 60 1.57 5.94 17.28
N LYS A 61 1.30 6.74 18.32
CA LYS A 61 0.24 6.47 19.31
C LYS A 61 -1.15 6.37 18.66
N THR A 62 -1.47 7.28 17.74
CA THR A 62 -2.76 7.28 17.02
C THR A 62 -2.88 6.03 16.16
N VAL A 63 -1.81 5.71 15.41
CA VAL A 63 -1.78 4.51 14.59
C VAL A 63 -1.88 3.25 15.44
N LYS A 64 -1.17 3.19 16.56
CA LYS A 64 -1.22 2.07 17.51
C LYS A 64 -2.65 1.78 17.98
N ASN A 65 -3.47 2.81 18.21
CA ASN A 65 -4.88 2.63 18.55
C ASN A 65 -5.67 1.95 17.43
N TRP A 66 -5.33 2.17 16.17
CA TRP A 66 -5.98 1.47 15.04
C TRP A 66 -5.63 -0.01 14.96
N PHE A 67 -4.49 -0.43 15.51
CA PHE A 67 -4.05 -1.83 15.52
C PHE A 67 -4.58 -2.62 16.72
N TYR A 68 -4.71 -1.97 17.89
CA TYR A 68 -4.96 -2.67 19.15
C TYR A 68 -6.22 -2.23 19.88
N SER A 69 -6.81 -1.11 19.50
CA SER A 69 -8.07 -0.64 20.08
C SER A 69 -9.22 -0.88 19.12
N SER A 70 -10.45 -0.80 19.62
CA SER A 70 -11.68 -0.79 18.79
C SER A 70 -11.86 0.50 17.97
N GLN A 71 -10.84 1.37 17.94
CA GLN A 71 -10.88 2.63 17.20
C GLN A 71 -10.79 2.33 15.70
N LYS A 72 -11.85 2.65 14.96
CA LYS A 72 -11.87 2.50 13.51
C LYS A 72 -10.83 3.39 12.85
N VAL A 73 -10.17 2.83 11.83
CA VAL A 73 -9.32 3.60 10.91
C VAL A 73 -10.23 4.55 10.13
N PRO A 74 -9.96 5.87 10.12
CA PRO A 74 -10.72 6.82 9.32
C PRO A 74 -10.69 6.49 7.81
N ASP A 75 -11.79 6.72 7.09
CA ASP A 75 -11.91 6.31 5.68
C ASP A 75 -10.98 7.09 4.74
N ASP A 76 -10.69 8.36 5.06
CA ASP A 76 -9.68 9.17 4.38
C ASP A 76 -8.29 8.53 4.49
N ILE A 77 -7.94 7.97 5.65
CA ILE A 77 -6.69 7.23 5.84
C ILE A 77 -6.67 5.97 4.99
N LYS A 78 -7.78 5.22 4.90
CA LYS A 78 -7.85 4.03 4.04
C LYS A 78 -7.68 4.36 2.56
N LYS A 79 -8.29 5.45 2.09
CA LYS A 79 -8.11 5.97 0.72
C LYS A 79 -6.67 6.37 0.46
N TYR A 80 -6.07 7.09 1.40
CA TYR A 80 -4.69 7.53 1.30
C TYR A 80 -3.70 6.35 1.24
N LEU A 81 -3.91 5.33 2.10
CA LEU A 81 -3.13 4.09 2.04
C LEU A 81 -3.33 3.35 0.71
N GLY A 82 -4.54 3.38 0.13
CA GLY A 82 -4.84 2.82 -1.19
C GLY A 82 -4.05 3.51 -2.30
N ALA A 83 -4.01 4.85 -2.28
CA ALA A 83 -3.20 5.61 -3.23
C ALA A 83 -1.70 5.29 -3.12
N VAL A 84 -1.17 5.18 -1.90
CA VAL A 84 0.24 4.80 -1.68
C VAL A 84 0.50 3.36 -2.15
N ASP A 85 -0.42 2.43 -1.89
CA ASP A 85 -0.35 1.06 -2.39
C ASP A 85 -0.26 1.02 -3.92
N ALA A 86 -1.11 1.79 -4.61
CA ALA A 86 -1.11 1.90 -6.05
C ALA A 86 0.23 2.42 -6.58
N LEU A 87 0.71 3.55 -6.04
CA LEU A 87 1.97 4.17 -6.45
C LEU A 87 3.16 3.23 -6.28
N TRP A 88 3.25 2.53 -5.16
CA TRP A 88 4.33 1.59 -4.92
C TRP A 88 4.22 0.34 -5.79
N ARG A 89 3.01 -0.14 -6.09
CA ARG A 89 2.82 -1.24 -7.06
C ARG A 89 3.28 -0.84 -8.45
N ILE A 90 2.92 0.36 -8.89
CA ILE A 90 3.38 0.91 -10.18
C ILE A 90 4.91 0.99 -10.19
N SER A 91 5.53 1.53 -9.12
CA SER A 91 6.98 1.61 -9.00
C SER A 91 7.65 0.23 -9.06
N LEU A 92 7.13 -0.78 -8.35
CA LEU A 92 7.63 -2.15 -8.44
C LEU A 92 7.49 -2.75 -9.84
N THR A 93 6.39 -2.46 -10.54
CA THR A 93 6.16 -2.93 -11.91
C THR A 93 7.17 -2.29 -12.87
N ILE A 94 7.37 -0.97 -12.79
CA ILE A 94 8.34 -0.24 -13.62
C ILE A 94 9.76 -0.78 -13.37
N ASN A 95 10.17 -0.94 -12.11
CA ASN A 95 11.50 -1.47 -11.76
C ASN A 95 11.72 -2.94 -12.16
N LYS A 96 10.64 -3.70 -12.38
CA LYS A 96 10.72 -5.07 -12.91
C LYS A 96 10.82 -5.11 -14.43
N ILE A 97 10.18 -4.16 -15.12
CA ILE A 97 10.17 -4.06 -16.59
C ILE A 97 11.47 -3.41 -17.08
N VAL A 98 11.98 -2.43 -16.34
CA VAL A 98 13.24 -1.76 -16.60
C VAL A 98 14.22 -2.21 -15.51
N PRO A 99 14.98 -3.30 -15.71
CA PRO A 99 16.09 -3.59 -14.82
C PRO A 99 16.99 -2.37 -14.82
N SER A 100 17.40 -1.91 -13.63
CA SER A 100 18.33 -0.79 -13.47
C SER A 100 19.46 -0.97 -14.49
N PRO A 101 19.77 0.03 -15.35
CA PRO A 101 20.97 -0.05 -16.15
C PRO A 101 22.10 -0.28 -15.15
N GLY A 102 22.72 -1.46 -15.22
CA GLY A 102 23.81 -1.83 -14.34
C GLY A 102 24.82 -0.69 -14.42
N ASN A 103 25.23 -0.19 -13.27
CA ASN A 103 26.35 0.72 -13.17
C ASN A 103 27.52 0.03 -13.87
N PRO A 104 28.00 0.48 -15.05
CA PRO A 104 29.25 -0.04 -15.53
C PRO A 104 30.35 0.61 -14.68
N GLU A 105 31.42 -0.14 -14.48
CA GLU A 105 32.74 0.33 -14.01
C GLU A 105 33.00 0.18 -12.49
N GLU A 106 33.47 -1.03 -12.15
CA GLU A 106 34.81 -1.19 -11.55
C GLU A 106 35.89 -0.49 -12.38
#